data_AF-A0A2A5M4V9-F1
#
_entry.id   AF-A0A2A5M4V9-F1
#
_cell.length_a   1.000
_cell.length_b   1.000
_cell.length_c   1.000
_cell.angle_alpha   90.00
_cell.angle_beta   90.00
_cell.angle_gamma   90.00
#
_symmetry.space_group_name_H-M   'P 1'
#
loop_
_entity.id
_entity.type
_entity.pdbx_description
1 polymer ?
#
loop_
_entity_poly.entity_id
_entity_poly.type
_entity_poly.pdbx_seq_one_letter_code
_entity_poly.pdbx_strand_id
1 'polypeptide(L)'
;MQRKRIYNPSSNETLGDRKVFDGNPHGILNFTKAKYTWALKLWDLMEANTWFPKEVDTTKDALDYRCNLTTGEKRMYDLVWSQLISMDSFQTNNLADNINPYITAPEINAVLARQAYEEAN
;
A
#
# COMPACT_ATOMS: atom_id res chain seq x y z
N MET A 1 -0.43 -9.05 -20.55
CA MET A 1 -0.58 -9.65 -19.20
C MET A 1 -2.07 -9.70 -18.88
N GLN A 2 -2.60 -10.80 -18.35
CA GLN A 2 -4.03 -10.92 -18.04
C GLN A 2 -4.32 -10.50 -16.59
N ARG A 3 -5.43 -9.81 -16.35
CA ARG A 3 -5.89 -9.51 -14.97
C ARG A 3 -6.35 -10.82 -14.31
N LYS A 4 -5.99 -11.03 -13.05
CA LYS A 4 -6.43 -12.17 -12.25
C LYS A 4 -7.94 -12.11 -12.00
N ARG A 5 -8.56 -13.29 -11.86
CA ARG A 5 -9.96 -13.40 -11.43
C ARG A 5 -10.03 -13.14 -9.93
N ILE A 6 -11.13 -12.53 -9.46
CA ILE A 6 -11.39 -12.32 -8.02
C ILE A 6 -11.43 -13.67 -7.29
N TYR A 7 -12.09 -14.67 -7.90
CA TYR A 7 -12.21 -16.01 -7.36
C TYR A 7 -12.16 -17.03 -8.50
N ASN A 8 -11.40 -18.11 -8.31
CA ASN A 8 -11.26 -19.19 -9.28
C ASN A 8 -11.31 -20.56 -8.57
N PRO A 9 -12.50 -21.17 -8.43
CA PRO A 9 -12.65 -22.46 -7.72
C PRO A 9 -12.04 -23.64 -8.49
N SER A 10 -11.75 -23.47 -9.78
CA SER A 10 -11.14 -24.50 -10.63
C SER A 10 -9.62 -24.40 -10.66
N SER A 11 -9.01 -23.55 -9.82
CA SER A 11 -7.56 -23.47 -9.70
C SER A 11 -7.02 -24.74 -9.02
N ASN A 12 -6.08 -25.40 -9.70
CA ASN A 12 -5.29 -26.52 -9.18
C ASN A 12 -3.85 -26.10 -8.86
N GLU A 13 -3.60 -24.79 -8.67
CA GLU A 13 -2.25 -24.27 -8.42
C GLU A 13 -1.73 -24.77 -7.05
N THR A 14 -0.60 -25.47 -7.07
CA THR A 14 0.07 -25.90 -5.83
C THR A 14 0.98 -24.79 -5.29
N LEU A 15 1.46 -24.94 -4.05
CA LEU A 15 2.38 -23.97 -3.45
C LEU A 15 3.65 -23.77 -4.29
N GLY A 16 4.18 -24.83 -4.91
CA GLY A 16 5.37 -24.77 -5.76
C GLY A 16 5.14 -24.02 -7.07
N ASP A 17 3.92 -24.11 -7.61
CA ASP A 17 3.55 -23.54 -8.91
C ASP A 17 3.28 -22.04 -8.86
N ARG A 18 3.04 -21.46 -7.67
CA ARG A 18 2.73 -20.03 -7.50
C ARG A 18 3.79 -19.15 -8.16
N LYS A 19 3.35 -18.13 -8.88
CA LYS A 19 4.21 -17.12 -9.50
C LYS A 19 3.73 -15.73 -9.14
N VAL A 20 4.64 -14.76 -9.18
CA VAL A 20 4.32 -13.34 -8.98
C VAL A 20 3.40 -12.85 -10.10
N PHE A 21 3.68 -13.25 -11.35
CA PHE A 21 2.92 -12.92 -12.54
C PHE A 21 2.49 -14.19 -13.29
N ASP A 22 1.38 -14.11 -14.02
CA ASP A 22 0.84 -15.18 -14.88
C ASP A 22 0.71 -16.55 -14.17
N GLY A 23 0.46 -16.55 -12.85
CA GLY A 23 0.01 -17.72 -12.09
C GLY A 23 -1.48 -18.00 -12.28
N ASN A 24 -1.98 -19.06 -11.62
CA ASN A 24 -3.39 -19.43 -11.66
C ASN A 24 -3.98 -19.46 -10.23
N PRO A 25 -4.11 -18.30 -9.55
CA PRO A 25 -4.51 -18.29 -8.15
C PRO A 25 -5.98 -18.64 -7.98
N HIS A 26 -6.29 -19.32 -6.87
CA HIS A 26 -7.67 -19.59 -6.44
C HIS A 26 -8.41 -18.32 -5.98
N GLY A 27 -7.67 -17.29 -5.56
CA GLY A 27 -8.22 -16.03 -5.03
C GLY A 27 -8.40 -16.00 -3.50
N ILE A 28 -8.17 -17.12 -2.81
CA ILE A 28 -8.20 -17.17 -1.34
C ILE A 28 -6.84 -16.71 -0.78
N LEU A 29 -6.87 -15.77 0.18
CA LEU A 29 -5.70 -15.38 0.95
C LEU A 29 -5.48 -16.41 2.08
N ASN A 30 -4.43 -17.22 1.96
CA ASN A 30 -4.04 -18.19 2.98
C ASN A 30 -2.61 -17.95 3.46
N PHE A 31 -2.47 -17.27 4.59
CA PHE A 31 -1.19 -16.90 5.19
C PHE A 31 -0.43 -18.11 5.80
N THR A 32 -1.11 -19.22 6.10
CA THR A 32 -0.44 -20.43 6.65
C THR A 32 0.38 -21.19 5.61
N LYS A 33 0.10 -20.97 4.32
CA LYS A 33 0.78 -21.63 3.18
C LYS A 33 1.21 -20.56 2.18
N ALA A 34 2.29 -19.85 2.48
CA ALA A 34 2.90 -18.86 1.57
C ALA A 34 4.16 -19.42 0.91
N LYS A 35 4.36 -19.13 -0.38
CA LYS A 35 5.60 -19.44 -1.11
C LYS A 35 6.63 -18.34 -0.85
N TYR A 36 6.19 -17.08 -0.90
CA TYR A 36 7.03 -15.92 -0.67
C TYR A 36 7.01 -15.54 0.82
N THR A 37 7.82 -16.24 1.62
CA THR A 37 7.89 -16.04 3.08
C THR A 37 8.36 -14.63 3.48
N TRP A 38 9.12 -13.94 2.62
CA TRP A 38 9.49 -12.55 2.83
C TRP A 38 8.28 -11.61 2.85
N ALA A 39 7.22 -11.93 2.08
CA ALA A 39 6.01 -11.10 2.02
C ALA A 39 5.25 -11.17 3.35
N LEU A 40 5.23 -12.34 4.00
CA LEU A 40 4.67 -12.48 5.35
C LEU A 40 5.46 -11.68 6.38
N LYS A 41 6.80 -11.77 6.36
CA LYS A 41 7.64 -10.99 7.28
C LYS A 41 7.46 -9.48 7.09
N LEU A 42 7.29 -9.05 5.83
CA LEU A 42 7.03 -7.66 5.51
C LEU A 42 5.65 -7.23 6.00
N TRP A 43 4.63 -8.07 5.83
CA TRP A 43 3.30 -7.84 6.39
C TRP A 43 3.35 -7.61 7.90
N ASP A 44 4.03 -8.49 8.65
CA ASP A 44 4.16 -8.36 10.10
C ASP A 44 4.87 -7.04 10.49
N LEU A 45 5.88 -6.63 9.72
CA LEU A 45 6.58 -5.35 9.93
C LEU A 45 5.67 -4.15 9.66
N MET A 46 4.87 -4.20 8.60
CA MET A 46 3.91 -3.14 8.26
C MET A 46 2.82 -3.03 9.31
N GLU A 47 2.31 -4.15 9.85
CA GLU A 47 1.37 -4.13 10.97
C GLU A 47 2.00 -3.52 12.22
N ALA A 48 3.24 -3.89 12.56
CA ALA A 48 3.95 -3.34 13.72
C ALA A 48 4.20 -1.82 13.64
N ASN A 49 4.24 -1.27 12.43
CA ASN A 49 4.45 0.17 12.18
C ASN A 49 3.14 0.98 12.07
N THR A 50 2.00 0.40 12.46
CA THR A 50 0.72 1.10 12.41
C THR A 50 0.73 2.30 13.36
N TRP A 51 0.39 3.48 12.83
CA TRP A 51 0.22 4.72 13.58
C TRP A 51 -0.92 5.53 12.97
N PHE A 52 -1.50 6.47 13.74
CA PHE A 52 -2.59 7.30 13.26
C PHE A 52 -2.23 8.79 13.31
N PRO A 53 -2.46 9.58 12.24
CA PRO A 53 -2.13 11.01 12.23
C PRO A 53 -2.77 11.81 13.36
N LYS A 54 -3.95 11.40 13.82
CA LYS A 54 -4.70 12.05 14.91
C LYS A 54 -4.05 11.92 16.28
N GLU A 55 -3.07 11.02 16.43
CA GLU A 55 -2.34 10.81 17.69
C GLU A 55 -1.22 11.84 17.88
N VAL A 56 -0.87 12.60 16.83
CA VAL A 56 0.18 13.62 16.86
C VAL A 56 -0.45 15.00 17.10
N ASP A 57 -0.02 15.66 18.18
CA ASP A 57 -0.44 17.04 18.47
C ASP A 57 0.28 18.02 17.53
N THR A 58 -0.51 18.75 16.73
CA THR A 58 -0.05 19.73 15.74
C THR A 58 -0.46 21.17 16.10
N THR A 59 -0.91 21.40 17.34
CA THR A 59 -1.45 22.71 17.76
C THR A 59 -0.43 23.84 17.61
N LYS A 60 0.84 23.58 17.90
CA LYS A 60 1.93 24.56 17.77
C LYS A 60 2.28 24.82 16.31
N ASP A 61 2.40 23.77 15.52
CA ASP A 61 2.69 23.81 14.10
C ASP A 61 1.64 24.64 13.34
N ALA A 62 0.36 24.48 13.71
CA ALA A 62 -0.73 25.26 13.14
C ALA A 62 -0.63 26.77 13.47
N LEU A 63 -0.12 27.13 14.64
CA LEU A 63 0.14 28.52 15.01
C LEU A 63 1.33 29.08 14.24
N ASP A 64 2.43 28.32 14.17
CA ASP A 64 3.65 28.74 13.49
C ASP A 64 3.42 28.95 11.99
N TYR A 65 2.69 28.05 11.34
CA TYR A 65 2.31 28.19 9.92
C TYR A 65 1.48 29.46 9.65
N ARG A 66 0.68 29.91 10.62
CA ARG A 66 -0.17 31.12 10.49
C ARG A 66 0.59 32.41 10.76
N CYS A 67 1.45 32.42 11.76
CA CYS A 67 1.97 33.66 12.34
C CYS A 67 3.48 33.86 12.17
N ASN A 68 4.26 32.78 12.03
CA ASN A 68 5.71 32.81 12.24
C ASN A 68 6.54 32.48 11.00
N LEU A 69 5.93 31.95 9.93
CA LEU A 69 6.62 31.68 8.67
C LEU A 69 6.80 32.92 7.80
N THR A 70 7.99 33.06 7.22
CA THR A 70 8.23 34.02 6.14
C THR A 70 7.45 33.63 4.88
N THR A 71 7.27 34.58 3.96
CA THR A 71 6.59 34.32 2.68
C THR A 71 7.28 33.23 1.86
N GLY A 72 8.62 33.16 1.91
CA GLY A 72 9.40 32.15 1.21
C GLY A 72 9.20 30.75 1.78
N GLU A 73 9.25 30.60 3.10
CA GLU A 73 9.03 29.33 3.79
C GLU A 73 7.61 28.82 3.56
N LYS A 74 6.61 29.70 3.70
CA LYS A 74 5.21 29.33 3.48
C LYS A 74 4.96 28.87 2.05
N ARG A 75 5.52 29.56 1.05
CA ARG A 75 5.43 29.12 -0.36
C ARG A 75 6.04 27.74 -0.57
N MET A 76 7.21 27.49 0.01
CA MET A 76 7.87 26.18 -0.15
C MET A 76 7.06 25.08 0.54
N TYR A 77 6.56 25.34 1.75
CA TYR A 77 5.69 24.43 2.47
C TYR A 77 4.47 24.05 1.61
N ASP A 78 3.76 25.03 1.07
CA ASP A 78 2.55 24.78 0.26
C ASP A 78 2.84 23.97 -1.01
N LEU A 79 3.98 24.23 -1.67
CA LEU A 79 4.40 23.49 -2.87
C LEU A 79 4.73 22.03 -2.55
N VAL A 80 5.54 21.79 -1.52
CA VAL A 80 5.92 20.44 -1.11
C VAL A 80 4.70 19.66 -0.61
N TRP A 81 3.86 20.31 0.22
CA TRP A 81 2.63 19.73 0.72
C TRP A 81 1.68 19.31 -0.40
N SER A 82 1.44 20.19 -1.37
CA SER A 82 0.60 19.89 -2.54
C SER A 82 1.16 18.72 -3.36
N GLN A 83 2.48 18.65 -3.51
CA GLN A 83 3.14 17.58 -4.26
C GLN A 83 2.97 16.23 -3.56
N LEU A 84 3.23 16.16 -2.24
CA LEU A 84 3.18 14.91 -1.49
C LEU A 84 1.77 14.32 -1.45
N ILE A 85 0.75 15.14 -1.15
CA ILE A 85 -0.66 14.68 -1.15
C ILE A 85 -1.07 14.12 -2.52
N SER A 86 -0.60 14.76 -3.60
CA SER A 86 -0.89 14.30 -4.95
C SER A 86 -0.21 12.96 -5.24
N MET A 87 1.05 12.80 -4.81
CA MET A 87 1.81 11.56 -5.00
C MET A 87 1.18 10.38 -4.26
N ASP A 88 0.82 10.56 -2.99
CA ASP A 88 0.21 9.50 -2.17
C ASP A 88 -1.16 9.07 -2.76
N SER A 89 -1.93 10.04 -3.25
CA SER A 89 -3.18 9.79 -3.98
C SER A 89 -2.96 8.96 -5.25
N PHE A 90 -1.89 9.23 -6.01
CA PHE A 90 -1.58 8.45 -7.21
C PHE A 90 -1.11 7.03 -6.87
N GLN A 91 -0.31 6.86 -5.81
CA GLN A 91 0.15 5.53 -5.39
C GLN A 91 -0.99 4.66 -4.90
N THR A 92 -1.90 5.19 -4.08
CA THR A 92 -3.10 4.48 -3.60
C THR A 92 -3.86 3.84 -4.77
N ASN A 93 -4.20 4.64 -5.78
CA ASN A 93 -4.96 4.19 -6.93
C ASN A 93 -4.15 3.25 -7.84
N ASN A 94 -2.88 3.57 -8.10
CA ASN A 94 -2.04 2.79 -8.99
C ASN A 94 -1.75 1.39 -8.43
N LEU A 95 -1.49 1.28 -7.13
CA LEU A 95 -1.28 0.00 -6.46
C LEU A 95 -2.54 -0.87 -6.54
N ALA A 96 -3.71 -0.30 -6.27
CA ALA A 96 -4.99 -1.01 -6.28
C ALA A 96 -5.46 -1.42 -7.69
N ASP A 97 -5.38 -0.52 -8.67
CA ASP A 97 -6.04 -0.69 -9.97
C ASP A 97 -5.12 -1.20 -11.08
N ASN A 98 -3.84 -0.85 -11.04
CA ASN A 98 -2.91 -1.11 -12.13
C ASN A 98 -1.84 -2.16 -11.80
N ILE A 99 -1.45 -2.30 -10.53
CA ILE A 99 -0.42 -3.26 -10.13
C ILE A 99 -1.07 -4.53 -9.59
N ASN A 100 -1.85 -4.43 -8.51
CA ASN A 100 -2.39 -5.58 -7.81
C ASN A 100 -3.20 -6.55 -8.69
N PRO A 101 -4.02 -6.09 -9.67
CA PRO A 101 -4.80 -7.00 -10.52
C PRO A 101 -3.95 -7.95 -11.38
N TYR A 102 -2.66 -7.69 -11.55
CA TYR A 102 -1.75 -8.56 -12.31
C TYR A 102 -0.84 -9.41 -11.42
N ILE A 103 -0.83 -9.16 -10.11
CA ILE A 103 -0.06 -9.95 -9.14
C ILE A 103 -0.86 -11.18 -8.75
N THR A 104 -0.39 -12.34 -9.17
CA THR A 104 -1.06 -13.62 -8.96
C THR A 104 -0.72 -14.29 -7.64
N ALA A 105 0.35 -13.88 -6.96
CA ALA A 105 0.72 -14.41 -5.65
C ALA A 105 -0.18 -13.79 -4.54
N PRO A 106 -0.96 -14.60 -3.78
CA PRO A 106 -1.90 -14.08 -2.79
C PRO A 106 -1.21 -13.35 -1.63
N GLU A 107 -0.05 -13.84 -1.16
CA GLU A 107 0.70 -13.19 -0.08
C GLU A 107 1.27 -11.81 -0.47
N ILE A 108 1.66 -11.61 -1.74
CA ILE A 108 2.14 -10.30 -2.23
C ILE A 108 0.96 -9.35 -2.45
N ASN A 109 -0.19 -9.88 -2.91
CA ASN A 109 -1.43 -9.11 -3.02
C ASN A 109 -1.85 -8.52 -1.66
N ALA A 110 -1.78 -9.31 -0.58
CA ALA A 110 -2.06 -8.82 0.76
C ALA A 110 -1.15 -7.63 1.12
N VAL A 111 0.17 -7.76 0.95
CA VAL A 111 1.13 -6.68 1.20
C VAL A 111 0.81 -5.42 0.39
N LEU A 112 0.48 -5.56 -0.90
CA LEU A 112 0.10 -4.42 -1.74
C LEU A 112 -1.19 -3.74 -1.27
N ALA A 113 -2.16 -4.50 -0.76
CA ALA A 113 -3.37 -3.95 -0.17
C ALA A 113 -3.07 -3.19 1.13
N ARG A 114 -2.17 -3.70 1.98
CA ARG A 114 -1.68 -2.98 3.17
C ARG A 114 -0.94 -1.71 2.78
N GLN A 115 -0.06 -1.77 1.77
CA GLN A 115 0.66 -0.60 1.28
C GLN A 115 -0.31 0.46 0.77
N ALA A 116 -1.29 0.09 -0.06
CA ALA A 116 -2.30 1.04 -0.55
C ALA A 116 -3.12 1.69 0.59
N TYR A 117 -3.33 0.98 1.70
CA TYR A 117 -3.90 1.58 2.90
C TYR A 117 -2.95 2.58 3.55
N GLU A 118 -1.64 2.29 3.63
CA GLU A 118 -0.66 3.21 4.23
C GLU A 118 -0.53 4.53 3.44
N GLU A 119 -0.64 4.47 2.11
CA GLU A 119 -0.68 5.67 1.25
C GLU A 119 -1.98 6.50 1.43
N ALA A 120 -3.02 5.90 2.04
CA ALA A 120 -4.31 6.53 2.26
C ALA A 120 -4.55 6.94 3.73
N ASN A 121 -3.62 6.63 4.62
CA ASN A 121 -3.74 6.82 6.07
C ASN A 121 -3.36 8.23 6.53
#